data_AF-A0A6G3XI67-F1
#
_entry.id   AF-A0A6G3XI67-F1
#
_cell.length_a   1.000
_cell.length_b   1.000
_cell.length_c   1.000
_cell.angle_alpha   90.00
_cell.angle_beta   90.00
_cell.angle_gamma   90.00
#
_symmetry.space_group_name_H-M   'P 1'
#
loop_
_entity.id
_entity.type
_entity.pdbx_description
1 polymer ?
#
loop_
_entity_poly.entity_id
_entity_poly.type
_entity_poly.pdbx_seq_one_letter_code
_entity_poly.pdbx_strand_id
1 'polypeptide(L)' 'MTARAEVVARHTGRAVRDERPLSEALAEVTLDDGRVVIVKRSDAPGAARAEAAGLRWLAAAGRVRVPAVHGH' A
#
# COMPACT_ATOMS: atom_id res chain seq x y z
N MET A 1 -8.89 1.01 16.13
CA MET A 1 -8.16 0.74 14.88
C MET A 1 -7.85 2.10 14.24
N THR A 2 -6.66 2.33 13.67
CA THR A 2 -6.36 3.60 13.00
C THR A 2 -7.09 3.66 11.65
N ALA A 3 -7.38 4.86 11.14
CA ALA A 3 -7.94 5.03 9.79
C ALA A 3 -7.05 4.36 8.72
N ARG A 4 -5.71 4.36 8.94
CA ARG A 4 -4.75 3.65 8.09
C ARG A 4 -4.96 2.14 8.13
N ALA A 5 -5.08 1.54 9.32
CA ALA A 5 -5.29 0.10 9.48
C ALA A 5 -6.60 -0.38 8.83
N GLU A 6 -7.68 0.40 8.90
CA GLU A 6 -8.94 0.09 8.22
C GLU A 6 -8.81 0.09 6.69
N VAL A 7 -8.11 1.08 6.14
CA VAL A 7 -7.83 1.17 4.71
C VAL A 7 -6.98 -0.03 4.25
N VAL A 8 -5.94 -0.38 5.01
CA VAL A 8 -5.11 -1.54 4.70
C VAL A 8 -5.94 -2.81 4.70
N ALA A 9 -6.71 -3.06 5.76
CA ALA A 9 -7.51 -4.27 5.87
C ALA A 9 -8.51 -4.42 4.72
N ARG A 10 -9.12 -3.31 4.28
CA ARG A 10 -10.03 -3.29 3.13
C ARG A 10 -9.32 -3.65 1.81
N HIS A 11 -8.11 -3.14 1.58
CA HIS A 11 -7.38 -3.39 0.33
C HIS A 11 -6.65 -4.74 0.29
N THR A 12 -6.27 -5.29 1.44
CA THR A 12 -5.54 -6.55 1.53
C THR A 12 -6.43 -7.75 1.88
N GLY A 13 -7.62 -7.51 2.43
CA GLY A 13 -8.51 -8.54 2.98
C GLY A 13 -7.97 -9.21 4.25
N ARG A 14 -7.04 -8.55 4.95
CA ARG A 14 -6.32 -9.10 6.12
C ARG A 14 -6.35 -8.15 7.30
N ALA A 15 -6.35 -8.68 8.52
CA ALA A 15 -6.22 -7.85 9.70
C ALA A 15 -4.80 -7.28 9.81
N VAL A 16 -4.69 -6.08 10.41
CA VAL A 16 -3.41 -5.46 10.73
C VAL A 16 -2.95 -5.96 12.09
N ARG A 17 -1.72 -6.47 12.16
CA ARG A 17 -1.06 -6.90 13.40
C ARG A 17 -0.23 -5.78 14.01
N ASP A 18 0.52 -5.05 13.19
CA ASP A 18 1.41 -3.98 13.65
C ASP A 18 1.55 -2.87 12.60
N GLU A 19 1.83 -1.66 13.04
CA GLU A 19 2.00 -0.47 12.21
C GLU A 19 3.20 0.34 12.69
N ARG A 20 4.15 0.58 11.78
CA ARG A 20 5.33 1.41 12.01
C ARG A 20 5.33 2.62 11.07
N PRO A 21 5.01 3.83 11.55
CA PRO A 21 5.19 5.05 10.79
C PRO A 21 6.67 5.26 10.44
N LEU A 22 6.95 5.57 9.18
CA LEU A 22 8.30 5.91 8.70
C LEU A 22 8.42 7.40 8.41
N SER A 23 7.31 8.04 8.04
CA SER A 23 7.13 9.49 7.94
C SER A 23 5.64 9.83 8.11
N GLU A 24 5.27 11.09 7.95
CA GLU A 24 3.85 11.50 7.96
C GLU A 24 3.04 10.79 6.86
N ALA A 25 3.64 10.60 5.69
CA ALA A 25 2.99 10.07 4.49
C ALA A 25 3.29 8.57 4.22
N LEU A 26 4.20 7.95 4.98
CA LEU A 26 4.69 6.60 4.73
C LEU A 26 4.63 5.74 5.99
N ALA A 27 4.10 4.54 5.89
CA ALA A 27 4.12 3.55 6.96
C ALA A 27 4.37 2.14 6.44
N GLU A 28 5.00 1.34 7.29
CA GLU A 28 5.13 -0.10 7.15
C GLU A 28 4.05 -0.78 8.00
N VAL A 29 3.34 -1.75 7.44
CA VAL A 29 2.24 -2.44 8.12
C VAL A 29 2.42 -3.95 8.02
N THR A 30 2.43 -4.61 9.16
CA THR A 30 2.47 -6.08 9.25
C THR A 30 1.05 -6.61 9.32
N LEU A 31 0.71 -7.53 8.42
CA LEU A 31 -0.59 -8.21 8.38
C LEU A 31 -0.59 -9.44 9.30
N ASP A 32 -1.78 -9.94 9.62
CA ASP A 32 -2.01 -11.17 10.40
C ASP A 32 -1.37 -12.42 9.78
N ASP A 33 -1.22 -12.48 8.46
CA ASP A 33 -0.55 -13.54 7.71
C ASP A 33 0.98 -13.36 7.58
N GLY A 34 1.54 -12.37 8.28
CA GLY A 34 2.97 -12.10 8.32
C GLY A 34 3.51 -11.33 7.11
N ARG A 35 2.69 -11.04 6.09
CA ARG A 35 3.12 -10.14 5.00
C ARG A 35 3.31 -8.72 5.54
N VAL A 36 4.30 -8.04 4.98
CA VAL A 36 4.55 -6.62 5.23
C VAL A 36 4.12 -5.83 3.99
N VAL A 37 3.30 -4.80 4.19
CA VAL A 37 2.86 -3.89 3.13
C VAL A 37 3.30 -2.46 3.43
N ILE A 38 3.60 -1.70 2.37
CA ILE A 38 3.90 -0.28 2.47
C ILE A 38 2.64 0.52 2.14
N VAL A 39 2.30 1.46 3.02
CA VAL A 39 1.18 2.38 2.84
C VAL A 39 1.71 3.77 2.56
N LYS A 40 1.24 4.35 1.46
CA LYS A 40 1.54 5.73 1.08
C LYS A 40 0.27 6.56 1.13
N ARG A 41 0.35 7.72 1.76
CA ARG A 41 -0.71 8.74 1.75
C ARG A 41 -0.23 9.95 0.97
N SER A 42 -1.12 10.53 0.17
CA SER A 42 -0.91 11.81 -0.48
C SER A 42 -2.22 12.57 -0.47
N ASP A 43 -2.16 13.87 -0.19
CA ASP A 43 -3.32 14.77 -0.27
C ASP A 43 -3.44 15.41 -1.67
N ALA A 44 -2.47 15.15 -2.58
CA ALA A 44 -2.53 15.62 -3.96
C ALA A 44 -3.59 14.85 -4.77
N PRO A 45 -4.50 15.54 -5.50
CA PRO A 45 -5.55 14.89 -6.28
C PRO A 45 -4.99 13.86 -7.25
N GLY A 46 -5.47 12.61 -7.13
CA GLY A 46 -5.11 11.53 -8.05
C GLY A 46 -3.71 10.95 -7.90
N ALA A 47 -2.88 11.42 -6.95
CA ALA A 47 -1.50 10.94 -6.79
C ALA A 47 -1.43 9.42 -6.55
N ALA A 48 -2.25 8.89 -5.65
CA ALA A 48 -2.31 7.45 -5.38
C ALA A 48 -2.76 6.64 -6.61
N ARG A 49 -3.75 7.16 -7.37
CA ARG A 49 -4.21 6.54 -8.61
C ARG A 49 -3.12 6.51 -9.68
N ALA A 50 -2.41 7.61 -9.86
CA ALA A 50 -1.33 7.72 -10.84
C ALA A 50 -0.17 6.76 -10.51
N GLU A 51 0.25 6.71 -9.25
CA GLU A 51 1.29 5.78 -8.79
C GLU A 51 0.88 4.32 -9.00
N ALA A 52 -0.35 3.95 -8.58
CA ALA A 52 -0.89 2.61 -8.77
C ALA A 52 -0.97 2.22 -10.26
N ALA A 53 -1.40 3.15 -11.12
CA ALA A 53 -1.45 2.90 -12.57
C ALA A 53 -0.05 2.69 -13.17
N GLY A 54 0.94 3.48 -12.76
CA GLY A 54 2.32 3.34 -13.21
C GLY A 54 2.94 2.00 -12.81
N LEU A 55 2.76 1.59 -11.55
CA LEU A 55 3.25 0.29 -11.07
C LEU A 55 2.59 -0.89 -11.82
N ARG A 56 1.28 -0.82 -12.07
CA ARG A 56 0.57 -1.85 -12.85
C ARG A 56 1.04 -1.89 -14.31
N TRP A 57 1.28 -0.74 -14.92
CA TRP A 57 1.83 -0.65 -16.27
C TRP A 57 3.23 -1.28 -16.37
N LEU A 58 4.12 -0.97 -15.42
CA LEU A 58 5.46 -1.57 -15.33
C LEU A 58 5.39 -3.08 -15.11
N ALA A 59 4.51 -3.54 -14.21
CA ALA A 59 4.31 -4.95 -13.92
C ALA A 59 3.81 -5.73 -15.15
N ALA A 60 2.90 -5.14 -15.93
CA ALA A 60 2.33 -5.78 -17.12
C ALA A 60 3.39 -6.08 -18.20
N ALA A 61 4.46 -5.29 -18.28
CA ALA A 61 5.56 -5.56 -19.21
C ALA A 61 6.40 -6.79 -18.81
N GLY A 62 6.36 -7.20 -17.54
CA GLY A 62 7.13 -8.34 -17.02
C GLY A 62 8.65 -8.17 -17.12
N ARG A 63 9.14 -6.93 -17.35
CA ARG A 63 10.57 -6.64 -17.58
C ARG A 63 11.32 -6.18 -16.35
N VAL A 64 10.61 -5.57 -15.40
CA VAL A 64 11.19 -5.05 -14.16
C VAL A 64 10.44 -5.60 -12.96
N ARG A 65 11.19 -5.90 -11.90
CA ARG A 65 10.63 -6.33 -10.62
C ARG A 65 10.06 -5.10 -9.92
N VAL A 66 8.75 -5.04 -9.79
CA VAL A 66 8.04 -3.98 -9.06
C VAL A 66 7.13 -4.59 -7.98
N PRO A 67 6.81 -3.85 -6.90
CA PRO A 67 5.87 -4.33 -5.89
C PRO A 67 4.46 -4.55 -6.46
N ALA A 68 3.73 -5.49 -5.87
CA ALA A 68 2.30 -5.65 -6.15
C ALA A 68 1.49 -4.49 -5.55
N VAL A 69 0.44 -4.06 -6.26
CA VAL A 69 -0.49 -3.02 -5.78
C VAL A 69 -1.72 -3.65 -5.18
N HIS A 70 -1.98 -3.42 -3.89
CA HIS A 70 -3.17 -3.92 -3.19
C HIS A 70 -4.38 -2.97 -3.30
N GLY A 71 -4.18 -1.67 -3.52
CA GLY A 71 -5.25 -0.67 -3.62
C GLY A 71 -4.72 0.76 -3.83
N HIS A 72 -5.63 1.73 -4.05
CA HIS A 72 -5.38 3.17 -4.06
C HIS A 72 -6.67 3.95 -3.73
#